data_AF-A0A379B091-F1
#
_entry.id   AF-A0A379B091-F1
#
_cell.length_a   1.000
_cell.length_b   1.000
_cell.length_c   1.000
_cell.angle_alpha   90.00
_cell.angle_beta   90.00
_cell.angle_gamma   90.00
#
_symmetry.space_group_name_H-M   'P 1'
#
loop_
_entity.id
_entity.type
_entity.pdbx_description
1 polymer ?
#
loop_
_entity_poly.entity_id
_entity_poly.type
_entity_poly.pdbx_seq_one_letter_code
_entity_poly.pdbx_strand_id
1 'polypeptide(L)'
;MDDGKMTATFFDELRPRLGRLTDETIDIAREVLVEGKSQSDVARNHGLSRQRVSSMVKSVISAANEVPRDWQRVEVWLPPNLADKVRQMEANAKEEVAKMMWVDKIVGN
;
A
#
# COMPACT_ATOMS: atom_id res chain seq x y z
N MET A 1 -20.81 4.43 12.09
CA MET A 1 -19.42 4.89 11.94
C MET A 1 -18.62 3.64 11.68
N ASP A 2 -18.10 3.47 10.46
CA ASP A 2 -17.24 2.33 10.14
C ASP A 2 -15.83 2.73 10.60
N ASP A 3 -15.45 2.27 11.80
CA ASP A 3 -14.31 2.75 12.59
C ASP A 3 -12.96 2.36 11.97
N GLY A 4 -12.58 2.92 10.82
CA GLY A 4 -11.21 2.83 10.28
C GLY A 4 -10.63 1.42 10.11
N LYS A 5 -11.46 0.38 10.21
CA LYS A 5 -11.08 -1.03 10.08
C LYS A 5 -11.10 -1.36 8.60
N MET A 6 -9.94 -1.76 8.10
CA MET A 6 -9.81 -2.29 6.77
C MET A 6 -10.48 -3.67 6.73
N THR A 7 -11.39 -3.94 5.79
CA THR A 7 -11.97 -5.28 5.69
C THR A 7 -10.90 -6.28 5.23
N ALA A 8 -11.01 -7.54 5.66
CA ALA A 8 -10.07 -8.58 5.26
C ALA A 8 -10.00 -8.73 3.74
N THR A 9 -11.17 -8.70 3.07
CA THR A 9 -11.28 -8.76 1.61
C THR A 9 -10.51 -7.63 0.94
N PHE A 10 -10.70 -6.39 1.39
CA PHE A 10 -9.97 -5.25 0.83
C PHE A 10 -8.46 -5.36 1.09
N PHE A 11 -8.05 -5.81 2.28
CA PHE A 11 -6.64 -6.03 2.58
C PHE A 11 -6.03 -7.12 1.67
N ASP A 12 -6.76 -8.20 1.39
CA ASP A 12 -6.30 -9.27 0.51
C ASP A 12 -6.19 -8.79 -0.96
N GLU A 13 -7.09 -7.92 -1.41
CA GLU A 13 -6.99 -7.23 -2.72
C GLU A 13 -5.75 -6.33 -2.83
N LEU A 14 -5.21 -5.84 -1.71
CA LEU A 14 -3.95 -5.08 -1.70
C LEU A 14 -2.71 -5.94 -1.88
N ARG A 15 -2.77 -7.28 -1.66
CA ARG A 15 -1.59 -8.18 -1.71
C ARG A 15 -0.68 -7.94 -2.93
N PRO A 16 -1.19 -7.77 -4.17
CA PRO A 16 -0.34 -7.50 -5.34
C PRO A 16 0.46 -6.18 -5.26
N ARG A 17 -0.03 -5.19 -4.50
CA ARG A 17 0.60 -3.88 -4.28
C ARG A 17 1.64 -3.92 -3.15
N LEU A 18 1.56 -4.90 -2.25
CA LEU A 18 2.44 -5.02 -1.08
C LEU A 18 3.73 -5.80 -1.34
N GLY A 19 3.96 -6.30 -2.56
CA GLY A 19 5.05 -7.25 -2.87
C GLY A 19 6.49 -6.75 -2.62
N ARG A 20 6.69 -5.48 -2.25
CA ARG A 20 7.98 -4.92 -1.81
C ARG A 20 8.20 -5.00 -0.28
N LEU A 21 7.15 -5.35 0.47
CA LEU A 21 7.18 -5.48 1.92
C LEU A 21 7.42 -6.94 2.29
N THR A 22 7.98 -7.15 3.48
CA THR A 22 8.16 -8.51 4.02
C THR A 22 6.83 -9.09 4.47
N ASP A 23 6.71 -10.42 4.45
CA ASP A 23 5.52 -11.11 4.97
C ASP A 23 5.25 -10.73 6.44
N GLU A 24 6.29 -10.62 7.28
CA GLU A 24 6.18 -10.15 8.67
C GLU A 24 5.51 -8.78 8.76
N THR A 25 5.89 -7.84 7.89
CA THR A 25 5.29 -6.50 7.86
C THR A 25 3.81 -6.55 7.44
N ILE A 26 3.49 -7.38 6.46
CA ILE A 26 2.11 -7.56 5.95
C ILE A 26 1.23 -8.18 7.04
N ASP A 27 1.71 -9.22 7.72
CA ASP A 27 0.96 -9.92 8.75
C ASP A 27 0.73 -9.04 9.99
N ILE A 28 1.76 -8.33 10.47
CA ILE A 28 1.63 -7.37 11.57
C ILE A 28 0.63 -6.25 11.22
N ALA A 29 0.66 -5.76 9.97
CA ALA A 29 -0.27 -4.73 9.55
C ALA A 29 -1.71 -5.26 9.47
N ARG A 30 -1.92 -6.52 9.05
CA ARG A 30 -3.24 -7.17 9.03
C ARG A 30 -3.82 -7.27 10.43
N GLU A 31 -3.03 -7.69 11.42
CA GLU A 31 -3.45 -7.76 12.82
C GLU A 31 -3.98 -6.42 13.35
N VAL A 32 -3.34 -5.31 12.95
CA VAL A 32 -3.75 -3.97 13.37
C VAL A 32 -4.93 -3.46 12.55
N LEU A 33 -4.82 -3.50 11.22
CA LEU A 33 -5.75 -2.83 10.30
C LEU A 33 -7.04 -3.62 10.06
N VAL A 34 -6.97 -4.95 10.10
CA VAL A 34 -8.11 -5.84 9.83
C VAL A 34 -8.70 -6.40 11.12
N GLU A 35 -7.84 -6.99 11.97
CA GLU A 35 -8.31 -7.62 13.21
C GLU A 35 -8.57 -6.59 14.32
N GLY A 36 -8.10 -5.35 14.15
CA GLY A 36 -8.32 -4.25 15.09
C GLY A 36 -7.53 -4.38 16.39
N LYS A 37 -6.45 -5.17 16.41
CA LYS A 37 -5.58 -5.29 17.57
C LYS A 37 -4.83 -3.98 17.81
N SER A 38 -4.59 -3.65 19.07
CA SER A 38 -3.80 -2.46 19.39
C SER A 38 -2.34 -2.66 18.99
N GLN A 39 -1.68 -1.62 18.47
CA GLN A 39 -0.26 -1.70 18.10
C GLN A 39 0.64 -2.07 19.31
N SER A 40 0.20 -1.73 20.53
CA SER A 40 0.92 -2.07 21.76
C SER A 40 0.85 -3.56 22.07
N ASP A 41 -0.31 -4.20 21.86
CA ASP A 41 -0.48 -5.64 22.07
C ASP A 41 0.26 -6.44 21.00
N VAL A 42 0.16 -6.02 19.73
CA VAL A 42 0.92 -6.62 18.63
C VAL A 42 2.42 -6.51 18.88
N ALA A 43 2.91 -5.33 19.32
CA ALA A 43 4.32 -5.16 19.66
C ALA A 43 4.78 -6.12 20.76
N ARG A 44 3.99 -6.28 21.83
CA ARG A 44 4.28 -7.22 22.93
C ARG A 44 4.31 -8.68 22.44
N ASN A 45 3.34 -9.07 21.61
CA ASN A 45 3.22 -10.46 21.12
C ASN A 45 4.38 -10.86 20.20
N HIS A 46 4.90 -9.92 19.42
CA HIS A 46 5.99 -10.15 18.46
C HIS A 46 7.38 -9.79 19.00
N GLY A 47 7.48 -9.34 20.26
CA GLY A 47 8.77 -8.92 20.85
C GLY A 47 9.36 -7.67 20.17
N LEU A 48 8.53 -6.79 19.63
CA LEU A 48 8.92 -5.58 18.91
C LEU A 48 8.64 -4.32 19.74
N SER A 49 9.22 -3.19 19.33
CA SER A 49 8.80 -1.89 19.84
C SER A 49 7.51 -1.42 19.18
N ARG A 50 6.71 -0.62 19.90
CA ARG A 50 5.50 0.01 19.33
C ARG A 50 5.84 0.90 18.13
N GLN A 51 6.99 1.58 18.14
CA GLN A 51 7.47 2.37 17.00
C GLN A 51 7.70 1.51 15.76
N ARG A 52 8.28 0.30 15.91
CA ARG A 52 8.48 -0.62 14.80
C ARG A 52 7.16 -1.08 14.20
N VAL A 53 6.20 -1.49 15.04
CA VAL A 53 4.84 -1.83 14.58
C VAL A 53 4.18 -0.66 13.85
N SER A 54 4.29 0.56 14.40
CA SER A 54 3.75 1.76 13.75
C SER A 54 4.36 2.00 12.37
N SER A 55 5.68 1.80 12.21
CA SER A 55 6.37 1.94 10.92
C SER A 55 5.93 0.90 9.89
N MET A 56 5.69 -0.34 10.32
CA MET A 56 5.20 -1.44 9.49
C MET A 56 3.78 -1.14 8.97
N VAL A 57 2.88 -0.73 9.87
CA VAL A 57 1.52 -0.31 9.51
C VAL A 57 1.54 0.85 8.52
N LYS A 58 2.36 1.89 8.77
CA LYS A 58 2.51 3.01 7.84
C LYS A 58 3.03 2.58 6.47
N SER A 59 3.95 1.62 6.41
CA SER A 59 4.49 1.11 5.15
C SER A 59 3.41 0.44 4.30
N VAL A 60 2.52 -0.34 4.91
CA VAL A 60 1.37 -0.95 4.22
C VAL A 60 0.38 0.11 3.73
N ILE A 61 0.05 1.11 4.56
CA ILE A 61 -0.84 2.21 4.16
C ILE A 61 -0.22 3.02 2.99
N SER A 62 1.08 3.32 3.04
CA SER A 62 1.79 4.00 1.95
C SER A 62 1.71 3.19 0.67
N ALA A 63 2.04 1.90 0.72
CA ALA A 63 1.97 1.01 -0.44
C ALA A 63 0.55 0.89 -1.02
N ALA A 64 -0.47 0.91 -0.16
CA ALA A 64 -1.88 0.89 -0.58
C ALA A 64 -2.33 2.18 -1.29
N ASN A 65 -1.71 3.32 -0.97
CA ASN A 65 -2.07 4.63 -1.49
C ASN A 65 -1.12 5.16 -2.60
N GLU A 66 -0.02 4.47 -2.88
CA GLU A 66 0.98 4.88 -3.88
C GLU A 66 0.48 4.83 -5.33
N VAL A 67 -0.56 4.05 -5.60
CA VAL A 67 -1.18 3.91 -6.92
C VAL A 67 -2.69 4.02 -6.78
N PRO A 68 -3.39 4.63 -7.75
CA PRO A 68 -4.85 4.71 -7.73
C PRO A 68 -5.50 3.34 -7.62
N ARG A 69 -6.66 3.28 -6.95
CA ARG A 69 -7.33 2.02 -6.59
C ARG A 69 -7.82 1.24 -7.82
N ASP A 70 -8.15 1.95 -8.89
CA ASP A 70 -8.61 1.42 -10.18
C ASP A 70 -7.44 0.94 -11.08
N TRP A 71 -6.19 1.08 -10.64
CA TRP A 71 -5.04 0.59 -11.40
C TRP A 71 -4.76 -0.89 -11.17
N GLN A 72 -4.50 -1.60 -12.26
CA GLN A 72 -4.17 -3.03 -12.27
C GLN A 72 -2.66 -3.25 -12.44
N ARG A 73 -2.07 -4.12 -11.62
CA ARG A 73 -0.70 -4.63 -11.81
C ARG A 73 -0.71 -5.75 -12.85
N VAL A 74 0.18 -5.67 -13.83
CA VAL A 74 0.35 -6.66 -14.91
C VAL A 74 1.80 -7.11 -14.96
N GLU A 75 2.04 -8.42 -15.10
CA GLU A 75 3.37 -9.01 -15.25
C GLU A 75 3.42 -9.83 -16.55
N VAL A 76 4.35 -9.47 -17.45
CA VAL A 76 4.45 -10.03 -18.80
C VAL A 76 5.90 -10.10 -19.27
N TRP A 77 6.20 -11.08 -20.14
CA TRP A 77 7.48 -11.17 -20.85
C TRP A 77 7.38 -10.44 -22.19
N LEU A 78 8.29 -9.49 -22.44
CA LEU A 78 8.29 -8.65 -23.64
C LEU A 78 9.71 -8.50 -24.21
N PRO A 79 9.87 -8.36 -25.55
CA PRO A 79 11.10 -7.85 -26.14
C PRO A 79 11.48 -6.46 -25.55
N PRO A 80 12.78 -6.12 -25.46
CA PRO A 80 13.24 -4.90 -24.79
C PRO A 80 12.56 -3.61 -25.23
N ASN A 81 12.37 -3.44 -26.54
CA ASN A 81 11.73 -2.25 -27.12
C ASN A 81 10.25 -2.09 -26.71
N LEU A 82 9.54 -3.19 -26.42
CA LEU A 82 8.17 -3.13 -25.91
C LEU A 82 8.16 -2.92 -24.39
N ALA A 83 9.10 -3.52 -23.66
CA ALA A 83 9.26 -3.27 -22.23
C ALA A 83 9.54 -1.79 -21.94
N ASP A 84 10.38 -1.12 -22.74
CA ASP A 84 10.66 0.31 -22.59
C ASP A 84 9.41 1.18 -22.80
N LYS A 85 8.54 0.81 -23.76
CA LYS A 85 7.26 1.49 -23.95
C LYS A 85 6.36 1.35 -22.72
N VAL A 86 6.28 0.15 -22.13
CA VAL A 86 5.49 -0.08 -20.90
C VAL A 86 6.03 0.74 -19.73
N ARG A 87 7.36 0.79 -19.55
CA ARG A 87 7.99 1.63 -18.52
C ARG A 87 7.67 3.12 -18.71
N GLN A 88 7.72 3.62 -19.94
CA GLN A 88 7.36 5.02 -20.22
C GLN A 88 5.87 5.30 -19.96
N MET A 89 4.99 4.37 -20.34
CA MET A 89 3.54 4.49 -20.05
C MET A 89 3.28 4.55 -18.55
N GLU A 90 3.94 3.70 -17.75
CA GLU A 90 3.85 3.72 -16.29
C GLU A 90 4.34 5.06 -15.71
N ALA A 91 5.50 5.56 -16.16
CA ALA A 91 6.07 6.82 -15.68
C ALA A 91 5.13 8.00 -15.95
N ASN A 92 4.64 8.14 -17.19
CA ASN A 92 3.72 9.22 -17.57
C ASN A 92 2.43 9.17 -16.74
N ALA A 93 1.86 7.98 -16.55
CA ALA A 93 0.64 7.83 -15.77
C ALA A 93 0.85 8.22 -14.29
N LYS A 94 2.01 7.88 -13.70
CA LYS A 94 2.34 8.27 -12.32
C LYS A 94 2.51 9.78 -12.16
N GLU A 95 3.11 10.45 -13.13
CA GLU A 95 3.25 11.91 -13.15
C GLU A 95 1.88 12.61 -13.18
N GLU A 96 0.96 12.15 -14.02
CA GLU A 96 -0.40 12.70 -14.09
C GLU A 96 -1.15 12.52 -12.76
N VAL A 97 -1.05 11.35 -12.12
CA VAL A 97 -1.63 11.12 -10.80
C VAL A 97 -1.00 12.05 -9.75
N ALA A 98 0.33 12.18 -9.73
CA ALA A 98 1.02 13.05 -8.78
C ALA A 98 0.60 14.51 -8.95
N LYS A 99 0.42 14.97 -10.19
CA LYS A 99 -0.08 16.31 -10.50
C LYS A 99 -1.51 16.50 -10.01
N MET A 100 -2.39 15.52 -10.22
CA MET A 100 -3.78 15.56 -9.76
C MET A 100 -3.87 15.60 -8.22
N MET A 101 -3.11 14.74 -7.54
CA MET A 101 -3.01 14.71 -6.07
C MET A 101 -2.44 16.02 -5.49
N TRP A 102 -1.53 16.67 -6.21
CA TRP A 102 -0.99 17.99 -5.82
C TRP A 102 -2.05 19.10 -5.93
N VAL A 103 -2.87 19.08 -6.99
CA VAL A 103 -3.98 20.02 -7.17
C VAL A 103 -5.01 19.86 -6.05
N ASP A 104 -5.44 18.64 -5.75
CA ASP A 104 -6.43 18.38 -4.69
C ASP A 104 -5.94 18.87 -3.32
N LYS A 105 -4.64 18.72 -3.04
CA LYS A 105 -4.03 19.20 -1.80
C LYS A 105 -3.98 20.73 -1.67
N ILE A 106 -3.99 21.45 -2.79
CA ILE A 106 -4.04 22.93 -2.81
C ILE A 106 -5.47 23.42 -2.67
N VAL A 107 -6.42 22.74 -3.32
CA VAL A 107 -7.82 23.18 -3.38
C VAL A 107 -8.61 22.80 -2.12
N GLY A 108 -8.13 21.84 -1.32
CA GLY A 108 -8.68 21.53 -0.01
C GLY A 108 -10.04 20.84 -0.10
N ASN A 109 -10.01 19.53 -0.32
CA ASN A 109 -11.13 18.63 -0.06
C ASN A 109 -10.80 17.70 1.10
#